data_AF-A0A0A0UU85-F1
#
_entry.id   AF-A0A0A0UU85-F1
#
_cell.length_a   1.000
_cell.length_b   1.000
_cell.length_c   1.000
_cell.angle_alpha   90.00
_cell.angle_beta   90.00
_cell.angle_gamma   90.00
#
_symmetry.space_group_name_H-M   'P 1'
#
loop_
_entity.id
_entity.type
_entity.pdbx_description
1 polymer ?
#
loop_
_entity_poly.entity_id
_entity_poly.type
_entity_poly.pdbx_seq_one_letter_code
_entity_poly.pdbx_strand_id
1 'polypeptide(L)'
;MDGGLLGEHGKLYTWAVPDQPPKIKELEEDGDFRSVECENLLQEADVVCSNPPFSLFRDYVDQLVKHSSKFIIVGTLNAVTYRNVFPLIQKNLIHFGVSVHGGGRAFHVPDDYPLEADSCGITEDGRKYIKVTGIRWFTNLNADIPFFEQLELTKTYAGNEASYPKYDGFDAINVDKSIDVPIDYPGVIGVPISFLDKLDPTEFEIVGLSKYVRGEKAGFSVNGESRYVRLLIRRVAPKN
;
A
#
# COMPACT_ATOMS: atom_id res chain seq x y z
N MET A 1 -18.26 -7.29 -21.35
CA MET A 1 -17.64 -6.51 -20.27
C MET A 1 -17.50 -5.13 -20.84
N ASP A 2 -18.27 -4.20 -20.32
CA ASP A 2 -18.14 -2.81 -20.70
C ASP A 2 -17.04 -2.19 -19.82
N GLY A 3 -16.14 -1.42 -20.44
CA GLY A 3 -14.99 -0.82 -19.75
C GLY A 3 -14.87 0.65 -20.09
N GLY A 4 -14.41 1.44 -19.12
CA GLY A 4 -14.13 2.87 -19.28
C GLY A 4 -12.70 3.20 -18.86
N LEU A 5 -12.04 4.11 -19.58
CA LEU A 5 -10.76 4.71 -19.19
C LEU A 5 -10.90 6.23 -19.21
N LEU A 6 -10.59 6.86 -18.08
CA LEU A 6 -10.32 8.29 -18.01
C LEU A 6 -8.87 8.51 -18.45
N GLY A 7 -8.69 9.08 -19.62
CA GLY A 7 -7.38 9.37 -20.21
C GLY A 7 -6.98 10.83 -20.08
N GLU A 8 -5.85 11.19 -20.69
CA GLU A 8 -5.29 12.54 -20.65
C GLU A 8 -6.24 13.59 -21.25
N HIS A 9 -6.18 14.79 -20.69
CA HIS A 9 -6.91 15.98 -21.18
C HIS A 9 -8.45 15.83 -21.19
N GLY A 10 -9.02 15.25 -20.13
CA GLY A 10 -10.47 15.18 -19.97
C GLY A 10 -11.14 14.31 -21.04
N LYS A 11 -10.60 13.12 -21.34
CA LYS A 11 -11.18 12.21 -22.33
C LYS A 11 -11.65 10.92 -21.68
N LEU A 12 -12.87 10.52 -21.99
CA LEU A 12 -13.44 9.24 -21.61
C LEU A 12 -13.42 8.30 -22.83
N TYR A 13 -12.76 7.16 -22.65
CA TYR A 13 -12.70 6.08 -23.61
C TYR A 13 -13.60 4.94 -23.12
N THR A 14 -14.51 4.45 -23.95
CA THR A 14 -15.43 3.37 -23.58
C THR A 14 -15.36 2.22 -24.57
N TRP A 15 -15.34 0.99 -24.06
CA TRP A 15 -15.34 -0.25 -24.82
C TRP A 15 -16.59 -1.06 -24.51
N ALA A 16 -17.38 -1.36 -25.54
CA ALA A 16 -18.48 -2.33 -25.44
C ALA A 16 -18.00 -3.77 -25.66
N VAL A 17 -16.88 -3.94 -26.38
CA VAL A 17 -16.27 -5.23 -26.69
C VAL A 17 -14.75 -5.10 -26.48
N PRO A 18 -14.12 -6.06 -25.77
CA PRO A 18 -12.66 -6.11 -25.65
C PRO A 18 -11.95 -6.06 -27.00
N ASP A 19 -10.76 -5.47 -27.02
CA ASP A 19 -9.86 -5.39 -28.20
C ASP A 19 -10.40 -4.64 -29.43
N GLN A 20 -11.54 -3.95 -29.30
CA GLN A 20 -12.05 -3.03 -30.32
C GLN A 20 -11.61 -1.59 -30.04
N PRO A 21 -11.61 -0.70 -31.05
CA PRO A 21 -11.39 0.73 -30.82
C PRO A 21 -12.43 1.30 -29.84
N PRO A 22 -12.02 2.11 -28.85
CA PRO A 22 -12.96 2.74 -27.93
C PRO A 22 -13.80 3.80 -28.63
N LYS A 23 -15.01 4.03 -28.10
CA LYS A 23 -15.72 5.28 -28.31
C LYS A 23 -15.09 6.35 -27.40
N ILE A 24 -14.75 7.48 -27.99
CA ILE A 24 -14.12 8.61 -27.31
C ILE A 24 -15.17 9.70 -27.08
N LYS A 25 -15.26 10.21 -25.85
CA LYS A 25 -16.06 11.36 -25.45
C LYS A 25 -15.17 12.36 -24.73
N GLU A 26 -15.28 13.64 -25.07
CA GLU A 26 -14.69 14.73 -24.27
C GLU A 26 -15.54 14.97 -23.02
N LEU A 27 -14.88 15.08 -21.88
CA LEU A 27 -15.46 15.49 -20.61
C LEU A 27 -15.75 17.00 -20.66
N GLU A 28 -16.71 17.43 -19.86
CA GLU A 28 -17.04 18.84 -19.70
C GLU A 28 -15.98 19.56 -18.85
N GLU A 29 -15.34 18.83 -17.93
CA GLU A 29 -14.26 19.32 -17.07
C GLU A 29 -12.87 18.72 -17.47
N ASP A 30 -11.84 18.92 -16.64
CA ASP A 30 -10.46 18.53 -16.93
C ASP A 30 -10.12 17.05 -16.62
N GLY A 31 -11.08 16.30 -16.07
CA GLY A 31 -10.90 14.92 -15.65
C GLY A 31 -10.31 14.75 -14.24
N ASP A 32 -10.27 15.82 -13.42
CA ASP A 32 -9.97 15.68 -11.99
C ASP A 32 -10.99 14.73 -11.34
N PHE A 33 -10.51 13.71 -10.62
CA PHE A 33 -11.36 12.73 -9.95
C PHE A 33 -12.35 13.34 -8.95
N ARG A 34 -12.08 14.57 -8.49
CA ARG A 34 -12.91 15.33 -7.55
C ARG A 34 -14.04 16.11 -8.24
N SER A 35 -14.03 16.19 -9.57
CA SER A 35 -15.09 16.83 -10.35
C SER A 35 -16.41 16.08 -10.21
N VAL A 36 -17.54 16.78 -10.37
CA VAL A 36 -18.87 16.16 -10.29
C VAL A 36 -19.04 15.15 -11.42
N GLU A 37 -18.52 15.46 -12.62
CA GLU A 37 -18.57 14.54 -13.75
C GLU A 37 -17.81 13.23 -13.47
N CYS A 38 -16.59 13.29 -12.92
CA CYS A 38 -15.85 12.08 -12.56
C CYS A 38 -16.45 11.33 -11.35
N GLU A 39 -17.04 12.03 -10.38
CA GLU A 39 -17.76 11.39 -9.27
C GLU A 39 -19.01 10.63 -9.76
N ASN A 40 -19.70 11.12 -10.79
CA ASN A 40 -20.82 10.40 -11.41
C ASN A 40 -20.32 9.13 -12.12
N LEU A 41 -19.23 9.22 -12.90
CA LEU A 41 -18.61 8.05 -13.54
C LEU A 41 -18.14 7.01 -12.52
N LEU A 42 -17.60 7.45 -11.39
CA LEU A 42 -17.20 6.58 -10.28
C LEU A 42 -18.39 5.78 -9.73
N GLN A 43 -19.58 6.39 -9.63
CA GLN A 43 -20.78 5.73 -9.12
C GLN A 43 -21.35 4.70 -10.10
N GLU A 44 -21.10 4.85 -11.39
CA GLU A 44 -21.49 3.89 -12.42
C GLU A 44 -20.53 2.68 -12.49
N ALA A 45 -19.32 2.80 -11.94
CA ALA A 45 -18.30 1.77 -12.04
C ALA A 45 -18.49 0.64 -11.02
N ASP A 46 -18.53 -0.61 -11.51
CA ASP A 46 -18.51 -1.79 -10.63
C ASP A 46 -17.16 -1.95 -9.92
N VAL A 47 -16.05 -1.72 -10.64
CA VAL A 47 -14.68 -1.82 -10.14
C VAL A 47 -13.81 -0.72 -10.75
N VAL A 48 -13.03 -0.05 -9.91
CA VAL A 48 -12.08 0.99 -10.30
C VAL A 48 -10.67 0.44 -10.34
N CYS A 49 -10.02 0.50 -11.50
CA CYS A 49 -8.60 0.20 -11.65
C CYS A 49 -7.85 1.50 -11.96
N SER A 50 -6.93 1.94 -11.10
CA SER A 50 -6.32 3.27 -11.26
C SER A 50 -4.86 3.36 -10.77
N ASN A 51 -4.09 4.26 -11.37
CA ASN A 51 -2.80 4.72 -10.86
C ASN A 51 -2.94 6.19 -10.43
N PRO A 52 -3.51 6.46 -9.24
CA PRO A 52 -3.74 7.84 -8.80
C PRO A 52 -2.41 8.56 -8.55
N PRO A 53 -2.38 9.90 -8.66
CA PRO A 53 -1.23 10.68 -8.23
C PRO A 53 -0.87 10.35 -6.77
N PHE A 54 0.38 9.97 -6.50
CA PHE A 54 0.76 9.51 -5.16
C PHE A 54 0.58 10.58 -4.07
N SER A 55 0.68 11.87 -4.43
CA SER A 55 0.39 13.00 -3.54
C SER A 55 -1.07 13.08 -3.11
N LEU A 56 -2.00 12.62 -3.97
CA LEU A 56 -3.44 12.64 -3.77
C LEU A 56 -4.00 11.26 -3.36
N PHE A 57 -3.14 10.27 -3.13
CA PHE A 57 -3.56 8.91 -2.80
C PHE A 57 -4.51 8.85 -1.59
N ARG A 58 -4.28 9.70 -0.58
CA ARG A 58 -5.17 9.80 0.59
C ARG A 58 -6.56 10.24 0.21
N ASP A 59 -6.67 11.35 -0.51
CA ASP A 59 -7.95 11.95 -0.91
C ASP A 59 -8.70 11.00 -1.85
N TYR A 60 -7.97 10.31 -2.72
CA TYR A 60 -8.56 9.32 -3.62
C TYR A 60 -9.12 8.10 -2.88
N VAL A 61 -8.38 7.55 -1.89
CA VAL A 61 -8.89 6.47 -1.04
C VAL A 61 -10.14 6.92 -0.27
N ASP A 62 -10.15 8.14 0.28
CA ASP A 62 -11.32 8.67 0.98
C ASP A 62 -12.55 8.74 0.07
N GLN A 63 -12.38 9.15 -1.20
CA GLN A 63 -13.45 9.16 -2.18
C GLN A 63 -13.95 7.74 -2.50
N LEU A 64 -13.04 6.79 -2.79
CA LEU A 64 -13.42 5.40 -3.06
C LEU A 64 -14.18 4.76 -1.89
N VAL A 65 -13.76 5.05 -0.65
CA VAL A 65 -14.42 4.57 0.56
C VAL A 65 -15.79 5.24 0.74
N LYS A 66 -15.89 6.56 0.55
CA LYS A 66 -17.16 7.32 0.60
C LYS A 66 -18.20 6.74 -0.34
N HIS A 67 -17.79 6.34 -1.55
CA HIS A 67 -18.68 5.77 -2.56
C HIS A 67 -18.79 4.23 -2.48
N SER A 68 -18.19 3.60 -1.47
CA SER A 68 -18.18 2.13 -1.30
C SER A 68 -17.69 1.37 -2.54
N SER A 69 -16.82 2.00 -3.33
CA SER A 69 -16.33 1.46 -4.59
C SER A 69 -15.48 0.21 -4.37
N LYS A 70 -15.56 -0.74 -5.29
CA LYS A 70 -14.57 -1.81 -5.39
C LYS A 70 -13.39 -1.32 -6.21
N PHE A 71 -12.16 -1.64 -5.81
CA PHE A 71 -11.01 -1.07 -6.50
C PHE A 71 -9.74 -1.90 -6.44
N ILE A 72 -8.85 -1.65 -7.40
CA ILE A 72 -7.45 -2.05 -7.44
C ILE A 72 -6.64 -0.82 -7.85
N ILE A 73 -5.86 -0.24 -6.94
CA ILE A 73 -5.14 1.02 -7.18
C ILE A 73 -3.65 0.91 -6.89
N VAL A 74 -2.83 1.61 -7.66
CA VAL A 74 -1.38 1.68 -7.44
C VAL A 74 -1.08 2.68 -6.34
N GLY A 75 -0.27 2.27 -5.37
CA GLY A 75 0.26 3.15 -4.33
C GLY A 75 1.69 2.80 -3.95
N THR A 76 2.31 3.67 -3.18
CA THR A 76 3.62 3.38 -2.57
C THR A 76 3.42 2.66 -1.23
N LEU A 77 4.40 1.86 -0.79
CA LEU A 77 4.40 1.15 0.49
C LEU A 77 4.17 2.11 1.67
N ASN A 78 4.67 3.34 1.56
CA ASN A 78 4.50 4.39 2.58
C ASN A 78 3.03 4.76 2.80
N ALA A 79 2.14 4.51 1.83
CA ALA A 79 0.71 4.78 1.98
C ALA A 79 0.06 3.95 3.11
N VAL A 80 0.65 2.81 3.47
CA VAL A 80 0.26 2.05 4.68
C VAL A 80 0.31 2.92 5.93
N THR A 81 1.21 3.90 5.99
CA THR A 81 1.38 4.76 7.17
C THR A 81 0.44 5.96 7.18
N TYR A 82 -0.41 6.14 6.16
CA TYR A 82 -1.30 7.30 6.07
C TYR A 82 -2.46 7.15 7.06
N ARG A 83 -2.88 8.29 7.65
CA ARG A 83 -3.84 8.33 8.75
C ARG A 83 -5.22 7.76 8.37
N ASN A 84 -5.63 7.95 7.12
CA ASN A 84 -6.90 7.47 6.59
C ASN A 84 -6.80 6.08 5.92
N VAL A 85 -5.59 5.63 5.58
CA VAL A 85 -5.38 4.31 4.96
C VAL A 85 -5.12 3.22 6.00
N PHE A 86 -4.25 3.47 6.98
CA PHE A 86 -3.90 2.45 7.98
C PHE A 86 -5.11 1.86 8.72
N PRO A 87 -6.10 2.65 9.18
CA PRO A 87 -7.26 2.09 9.87
C PRO A 87 -8.07 1.13 9.00
N LEU A 88 -8.05 1.31 7.68
CA LEU A 88 -8.72 0.42 6.74
C LEU A 88 -7.95 -0.91 6.62
N ILE A 89 -6.62 -0.85 6.56
CA ILE A 89 -5.76 -2.04 6.58
C ILE A 89 -5.92 -2.80 7.90
N GLN A 90 -5.88 -2.11 9.02
CA GLN A 90 -6.03 -2.72 10.35
C GLN A 90 -7.37 -3.42 10.52
N LYS A 91 -8.44 -2.87 9.93
CA LYS A 91 -9.79 -3.46 9.91
C LYS A 91 -9.99 -4.51 8.80
N ASN A 92 -8.94 -4.83 8.04
CA ASN A 92 -9.00 -5.74 6.89
C ASN A 92 -10.02 -5.30 5.81
N LEU A 93 -10.20 -3.99 5.63
CA LEU A 93 -11.06 -3.39 4.59
C LEU A 93 -10.30 -3.06 3.31
N ILE A 94 -8.98 -2.89 3.41
CA ILE A 94 -8.05 -2.75 2.29
C ILE A 94 -6.85 -3.65 2.58
N HIS A 95 -6.36 -4.35 1.58
CA HIS A 95 -5.12 -5.14 1.64
C HIS A 95 -4.28 -4.92 0.39
N PHE A 96 -3.08 -5.49 0.37
CA PHE A 96 -2.30 -5.52 -0.86
C PHE A 96 -2.91 -6.49 -1.87
N GLY A 97 -2.84 -6.13 -3.15
CA GLY A 97 -3.05 -7.06 -4.25
C GLY A 97 -1.74 -7.74 -4.66
N VAL A 98 -1.82 -8.68 -5.61
CA VAL A 98 -0.64 -9.34 -6.20
C VAL A 98 0.33 -8.30 -6.73
N SER A 99 1.46 -8.14 -6.07
CA SER A 99 2.40 -7.04 -6.30
C SER A 99 3.80 -7.56 -6.55
N VAL A 100 4.67 -6.74 -7.13
CA VAL A 100 6.08 -7.09 -7.28
C VAL A 100 6.87 -6.49 -6.13
N HIS A 101 7.45 -7.35 -5.28
CA HIS A 101 7.92 -6.94 -3.95
C HIS A 101 9.33 -6.33 -3.91
N GLY A 102 10.10 -6.38 -5.01
CA GLY A 102 11.47 -5.85 -5.09
C GLY A 102 11.76 -4.97 -6.31
N GLY A 103 12.76 -4.08 -6.20
CA GLY A 103 13.17 -3.16 -7.25
C GLY A 103 12.24 -1.96 -7.46
N GLY A 104 12.64 -1.05 -8.34
CA GLY A 104 11.84 0.10 -8.76
C GLY A 104 10.91 -0.24 -9.93
N ARG A 105 9.76 0.42 -10.00
CA ARG A 105 8.88 0.43 -11.19
C ARG A 105 9.12 1.71 -11.97
N ALA A 106 9.30 1.58 -13.28
CA ALA A 106 9.46 2.70 -14.17
C ALA A 106 8.08 3.30 -14.50
N PHE A 107 7.95 4.61 -14.33
CA PHE A 107 6.79 5.38 -14.76
C PHE A 107 7.27 6.42 -15.76
N HIS A 108 6.59 6.53 -16.88
CA HIS A 108 6.86 7.60 -17.83
C HIS A 108 6.48 8.95 -17.22
N VAL A 109 7.28 9.95 -17.55
CA VAL A 109 7.07 11.33 -17.14
C VAL A 109 7.09 12.25 -18.36
N PRO A 110 6.45 13.42 -18.30
CA PRO A 110 6.49 14.40 -19.37
C PRO A 110 7.92 14.80 -19.78
N ASP A 111 8.05 15.27 -21.01
CA ASP A 111 9.35 15.66 -21.59
C ASP A 111 10.01 16.83 -20.86
N ASP A 112 9.25 17.68 -20.17
CA ASP A 112 9.74 18.79 -19.36
C ASP A 112 10.10 18.40 -17.92
N TYR A 113 9.87 17.14 -17.52
CA TYR A 113 10.17 16.67 -16.17
C TYR A 113 11.70 16.65 -15.92
N PRO A 114 12.17 17.19 -14.78
CA PRO A 114 13.59 17.24 -14.44
C PRO A 114 14.11 15.85 -14.03
N LEU A 115 15.16 15.37 -14.67
CA LEU A 115 15.79 14.08 -14.37
C LEU A 115 17.00 14.29 -13.45
N GLU A 116 16.74 14.59 -12.18
CA GLU A 116 17.78 14.97 -11.21
C GLU A 116 18.33 13.80 -10.37
N ALA A 117 17.68 12.64 -10.41
CA ALA A 117 18.02 11.48 -9.58
C ALA A 117 18.56 10.31 -10.41
N ASP A 118 19.42 9.48 -9.81
CA ASP A 118 19.95 8.25 -10.42
C ASP A 118 18.86 7.22 -10.79
N SER A 119 17.67 7.36 -10.20
CA SER A 119 16.49 6.56 -10.51
C SER A 119 15.79 6.96 -11.80
N CYS A 120 16.28 7.97 -12.51
CA CYS A 120 15.70 8.47 -13.75
C CYS A 120 16.40 7.89 -14.98
N GLY A 121 15.74 7.95 -16.13
CA GLY A 121 16.38 7.59 -17.40
C GLY A 121 15.53 7.93 -18.61
N ILE A 122 16.07 7.56 -19.77
CA ILE A 122 15.43 7.69 -21.07
C ILE A 122 15.39 6.30 -21.70
N THR A 123 14.24 5.88 -22.20
CA THR A 123 14.08 4.62 -22.93
C THR A 123 14.67 4.72 -24.34
N GLU A 124 14.82 3.59 -25.04
CA GLU A 124 15.38 3.55 -26.40
C GLU A 124 14.57 4.38 -27.42
N ASP A 125 13.27 4.52 -27.21
CA ASP A 125 12.34 5.35 -28.00
C ASP A 125 12.33 6.83 -27.55
N GLY A 126 13.24 7.24 -26.66
CA GLY A 126 13.43 8.63 -26.26
C GLY A 126 12.51 9.13 -25.15
N ARG A 127 11.67 8.27 -24.55
CA ARG A 127 10.74 8.68 -23.48
C ARG A 127 11.43 8.74 -22.12
N LYS A 128 11.18 9.82 -21.39
CA LYS A 128 11.68 9.97 -20.02
C LYS A 128 10.91 9.05 -19.06
N TYR A 129 11.60 8.56 -18.03
CA TYR A 129 10.99 7.81 -16.94
C TYR A 129 11.67 8.09 -15.58
N ILE A 130 10.92 7.82 -14.51
CA ILE A 130 11.42 7.74 -13.14
C ILE A 130 11.16 6.34 -12.57
N LYS A 131 12.08 5.82 -11.75
CA LYS A 131 11.91 4.56 -11.02
C LYS A 131 11.48 4.84 -9.58
N VAL A 132 10.32 4.31 -9.20
CA VAL A 132 9.79 4.41 -7.83
C VAL A 132 9.85 3.05 -7.15
N THR A 133 10.45 2.98 -5.98
CA THR A 133 10.56 1.75 -5.18
C THR A 133 9.33 1.57 -4.28
N GLY A 134 9.09 0.32 -3.88
CA GLY A 134 8.01 0.01 -2.93
C GLY A 134 6.60 0.19 -3.49
N ILE A 135 6.42 0.09 -4.81
CA ILE A 135 5.08 0.12 -5.40
C ILE A 135 4.30 -1.14 -5.06
N ARG A 136 3.03 -0.98 -4.66
CA ARG A 136 2.08 -2.04 -4.34
C ARG A 136 0.72 -1.73 -4.96
N TRP A 137 -0.01 -2.79 -5.30
CA TRP A 137 -1.44 -2.70 -5.52
C TRP A 137 -2.15 -2.66 -4.16
N PHE A 138 -3.11 -1.76 -4.00
CA PHE A 138 -4.04 -1.70 -2.88
C PHE A 138 -5.43 -2.05 -3.39
N THR A 139 -6.14 -2.92 -2.68
CA THR A 139 -7.45 -3.37 -3.11
C THR A 139 -8.34 -3.73 -1.94
N ASN A 140 -9.65 -3.72 -2.17
CA ASN A 140 -10.69 -4.24 -1.27
C ASN A 140 -11.49 -5.40 -1.92
N LEU A 141 -10.93 -6.00 -2.98
CA LEU A 141 -11.49 -7.17 -3.64
C LEU A 141 -11.01 -8.44 -2.95
N ASN A 142 -11.95 -9.34 -2.65
CA ASN A 142 -11.60 -10.68 -2.23
C ASN A 142 -11.11 -11.50 -3.44
N ALA A 143 -10.09 -12.31 -3.26
CA ALA A 143 -9.70 -13.34 -4.22
C ALA A 143 -9.37 -14.64 -3.48
N ASP A 144 -9.50 -15.76 -4.17
CA ASP A 144 -9.18 -17.09 -3.66
C ASP A 144 -7.66 -17.37 -3.59
N ILE A 145 -6.83 -16.35 -3.80
CA ILE A 145 -5.36 -16.45 -3.80
C ILE A 145 -4.84 -15.67 -2.58
N PRO A 146 -3.89 -16.24 -1.80
CA PRO A 146 -3.24 -15.50 -0.72
C PRO A 146 -2.56 -14.26 -1.27
N PHE A 147 -2.87 -13.10 -0.68
CA PHE A 147 -2.25 -11.83 -1.03
C PHE A 147 -0.92 -11.57 -0.33
N PHE A 148 -0.41 -12.57 0.40
CA PHE A 148 0.83 -12.51 1.15
C PHE A 148 1.82 -13.57 0.66
N GLU A 149 3.10 -13.24 0.73
CA GLU A 149 4.21 -14.16 0.54
C GLU A 149 4.32 -15.06 1.78
N GLN A 150 4.32 -16.38 1.59
CA GLN A 150 4.60 -17.31 2.68
C GLN A 150 6.02 -17.07 3.22
N LEU A 151 6.12 -16.89 4.53
CA LEU A 151 7.38 -16.74 5.24
C LEU A 151 7.48 -17.82 6.32
N GLU A 152 8.44 -18.73 6.17
CA GLU A 152 8.75 -19.70 7.22
C GLU A 152 9.58 -19.03 8.32
N LEU A 153 9.03 -18.99 9.53
CA LEU A 153 9.70 -18.42 10.69
C LEU A 153 10.44 -19.52 11.46
N THR A 154 11.73 -19.30 11.71
CA THR A 154 12.63 -20.31 12.31
C THR A 154 13.33 -19.82 13.57
N LYS A 155 13.19 -18.53 13.92
CA LYS A 155 13.87 -17.94 15.07
C LYS A 155 13.07 -18.11 16.35
N THR A 156 13.78 -18.19 17.47
CA THR A 156 13.19 -18.23 18.82
C THR A 156 13.66 -17.02 19.64
N TYR A 157 12.81 -16.57 20.54
CA TYR A 157 13.05 -15.52 21.52
C TYR A 157 13.67 -16.10 22.79
N ALA A 158 13.14 -17.21 23.29
CA ALA A 158 13.64 -17.83 24.53
C ALA A 158 15.11 -18.24 24.37
N GLY A 159 15.96 -17.75 25.28
CA GLY A 159 17.41 -17.95 25.25
C GLY A 159 18.17 -17.07 24.24
N ASN A 160 17.47 -16.19 23.51
CA ASN A 160 18.04 -15.26 22.53
C ASN A 160 17.58 -13.81 22.78
N GLU A 161 17.15 -13.48 23.99
CA GLU A 161 16.50 -12.23 24.35
C GLU A 161 17.34 -10.99 23.99
N ALA A 162 18.67 -11.13 24.06
CA ALA A 162 19.62 -10.07 23.69
C ALA A 162 19.54 -9.65 22.22
N SER A 163 19.05 -10.52 21.33
CA SER A 163 18.85 -10.23 19.90
C SER A 163 17.56 -9.47 19.60
N TYR A 164 16.67 -9.31 20.59
CA TYR A 164 15.35 -8.72 20.44
C TYR A 164 15.18 -7.53 21.38
N PRO A 165 15.80 -6.39 21.05
CA PRO A 165 15.77 -5.24 21.93
C PRO A 165 14.33 -4.72 22.10
N LYS A 166 14.00 -4.29 23.32
CA LYS A 166 12.70 -3.68 23.62
C LYS A 166 12.67 -2.20 23.25
N TYR A 167 11.49 -1.67 22.97
CA TYR A 167 11.32 -0.24 22.78
C TYR A 167 11.38 0.52 24.11
N ASP A 168 11.89 1.75 24.04
CA ASP A 168 11.95 2.64 25.20
C ASP A 168 10.54 3.12 25.56
N GLY A 169 10.07 2.73 26.77
CA GLY A 169 8.77 3.15 27.29
C GLY A 169 7.57 2.56 26.56
N PHE A 170 7.74 1.41 25.89
CA PHE A 170 6.64 0.63 25.31
C PHE A 170 6.96 -0.87 25.37
N ASP A 171 6.04 -1.68 25.86
CA ASP A 171 6.26 -3.13 26.04
C ASP A 171 6.06 -3.90 24.73
N ALA A 172 7.06 -3.78 23.85
CA ALA A 172 7.19 -4.54 22.62
C ALA A 172 8.67 -4.69 22.25
N ILE A 173 8.99 -5.71 21.46
CA ILE A 173 10.32 -5.91 20.88
C ILE A 173 10.41 -5.27 19.49
N ASN A 174 11.60 -4.79 19.11
CA ASN A 174 11.91 -4.38 17.75
C ASN A 174 12.55 -5.52 16.98
N VAL A 175 12.00 -5.84 15.81
CA VAL A 175 12.56 -6.80 14.86
C VAL A 175 12.81 -6.08 13.54
N ASP A 176 14.06 -6.02 13.10
CA ASP A 176 14.45 -5.24 11.92
C ASP A 176 14.21 -5.97 10.60
N LYS A 177 14.14 -7.31 10.61
CA LYS A 177 13.94 -8.14 9.42
C LYS A 177 12.79 -9.11 9.63
N SER A 178 11.92 -9.24 8.64
CA SER A 178 10.76 -10.14 8.72
C SER A 178 11.14 -11.58 9.06
N ILE A 179 12.25 -12.09 8.53
CA ILE A 179 12.74 -13.46 8.77
C ILE A 179 13.21 -13.69 10.22
N ASP A 180 13.49 -12.62 10.95
CA ASP A 180 13.95 -12.70 12.34
C ASP A 180 12.78 -12.65 13.34
N VAL A 181 11.52 -12.61 12.87
CA VAL A 181 10.37 -12.63 13.78
C VAL A 181 10.33 -13.97 14.55
N PRO A 182 10.34 -13.94 15.89
CA PRO A 182 10.39 -15.17 16.69
C PRO A 182 9.06 -15.93 16.69
N ILE A 183 9.13 -17.26 16.77
CA ILE A 183 7.96 -18.16 16.78
C ILE A 183 7.24 -18.23 18.12
N ASP A 184 7.93 -17.88 19.20
CA ASP A 184 7.56 -18.14 20.59
C ASP A 184 7.36 -16.87 21.43
N TYR A 185 7.44 -15.68 20.82
CA TYR A 185 7.22 -14.43 21.56
C TYR A 185 5.72 -14.09 21.67
N PRO A 186 5.15 -14.02 22.89
CA PRO A 186 3.71 -13.80 23.09
C PRO A 186 3.28 -12.33 23.06
N GLY A 187 4.25 -11.40 23.12
CA GLY A 187 3.99 -9.96 23.21
C GLY A 187 3.81 -9.29 21.85
N VAL A 188 3.81 -7.95 21.88
CA VAL A 188 3.76 -7.14 20.65
C VAL A 188 5.15 -7.08 20.01
N ILE A 189 5.20 -7.23 18.70
CA ILE A 189 6.41 -7.21 17.88
C ILE A 189 6.31 -6.03 16.92
N GLY A 190 7.28 -5.13 16.96
CA GLY A 190 7.44 -4.07 15.97
C GLY A 190 8.28 -4.57 14.80
N VAL A 191 7.66 -4.70 13.63
CA VAL A 191 8.27 -5.16 12.38
C VAL A 191 8.29 -4.04 11.33
N PRO A 192 9.10 -4.13 10.26
CA PRO A 192 9.03 -3.19 9.14
C PRO A 192 7.62 -3.15 8.54
N ILE A 193 7.18 -2.00 7.99
CA ILE A 193 5.86 -1.90 7.33
C ILE A 193 5.72 -2.84 6.11
N SER A 194 6.84 -3.23 5.49
CA SER A 194 6.87 -4.25 4.43
C SER A 194 6.53 -5.66 4.93
N PHE A 195 6.48 -5.90 6.24
CA PHE A 195 5.97 -7.17 6.78
C PHE A 195 4.52 -7.42 6.37
N LEU A 196 3.75 -6.39 6.02
CA LEU A 196 2.40 -6.54 5.49
C LEU A 196 2.36 -7.41 4.22
N ASP A 197 3.45 -7.45 3.43
CA ASP A 197 3.58 -8.37 2.29
C ASP A 197 3.58 -9.86 2.70
N LYS A 198 3.85 -10.17 3.98
CA LYS A 198 4.04 -11.52 4.51
C LYS A 198 3.07 -11.83 5.65
N LEU A 199 2.14 -10.92 5.92
CA LEU A 199 1.24 -11.03 7.05
C LEU A 199 0.15 -12.04 6.74
N ASP A 200 0.23 -13.20 7.38
CA ASP A 200 -0.87 -14.15 7.42
C ASP A 200 -1.84 -13.76 8.57
N PRO A 201 -3.09 -13.37 8.26
CA PRO A 201 -4.06 -12.97 9.29
C PRO A 201 -4.52 -14.12 10.19
N THR A 202 -4.19 -15.38 9.85
CA THR A 202 -4.42 -16.54 10.72
C THR A 202 -3.34 -16.69 11.79
N GLU A 203 -2.13 -16.20 11.53
CA GLU A 203 -1.00 -16.23 12.47
C GLU A 203 -0.83 -14.93 13.25
N PHE A 204 -1.14 -13.79 12.65
CA PHE A 204 -0.87 -12.47 13.23
C PHE A 204 -2.07 -11.54 13.20
N GLU A 205 -2.27 -10.81 14.31
CA GLU A 205 -3.15 -9.64 14.37
C GLU A 205 -2.35 -8.34 14.23
N ILE A 206 -2.92 -7.34 13.57
CA ILE A 206 -2.36 -5.98 13.50
C ILE A 206 -2.83 -5.20 14.72
N VAL A 207 -1.90 -4.98 15.66
CA VAL A 207 -2.15 -4.21 16.89
C VAL A 207 -2.16 -2.70 16.60
N GLY A 208 -1.34 -2.23 15.67
CA GLY A 208 -1.30 -0.82 15.30
C GLY A 208 -0.08 -0.42 14.47
N LEU A 209 0.13 0.88 14.30
CA LEU A 209 1.38 1.46 13.82
C LEU A 209 2.05 2.24 14.94
N SER A 210 3.37 2.11 15.06
CA SER A 210 4.15 2.85 16.05
C SER A 210 3.87 4.36 16.04
N LYS A 211 3.59 4.91 14.85
CA LYS A 211 3.22 6.32 14.62
C LYS A 211 1.95 6.77 15.36
N TYR A 212 0.98 5.87 15.58
CA TYR A 212 -0.34 6.21 16.12
C TYR A 212 -0.58 5.69 17.54
N VAL A 213 0.15 4.67 18.00
CA VAL A 213 -0.08 4.06 19.31
C VAL A 213 0.37 4.94 20.48
N ARG A 214 1.42 5.76 20.32
CA ARG A 214 1.87 6.73 21.36
C ARG A 214 1.56 8.19 21.02
N GLY A 215 0.73 8.43 20.00
CA GLY A 215 0.50 9.75 19.42
C GLY A 215 1.64 10.21 18.52
N GLU A 216 1.35 11.10 17.57
CA GLU A 216 2.24 11.46 16.45
C GLU A 216 3.62 12.04 16.84
N LYS A 217 3.78 12.47 18.11
CA LYS A 217 5.01 13.10 18.62
C LYS A 217 5.94 12.15 19.38
N ALA A 218 5.48 10.95 19.73
CA ALA A 218 6.30 9.96 20.42
C ALA A 218 6.79 8.92 19.41
N GLY A 219 7.95 9.19 18.82
CA GLY A 219 8.66 8.18 18.04
C GLY A 219 8.95 6.94 18.89
N PHE A 220 9.03 5.79 18.25
CA PHE A 220 9.54 4.59 18.91
C PHE A 220 11.06 4.62 18.85
N SER A 221 11.72 4.44 19.99
CA SER A 221 13.17 4.36 20.07
C SER A 221 13.61 3.06 20.74
N VAL A 222 14.85 2.66 20.47
CA VAL A 222 15.52 1.54 21.12
C VAL A 222 16.87 2.06 21.59
N ASN A 223 17.12 2.02 22.89
CA ASN A 223 18.35 2.56 23.49
C ASN A 223 18.57 4.05 23.14
N GLY A 224 17.49 4.84 23.07
CA GLY A 224 17.51 6.25 22.70
C GLY A 224 17.57 6.53 21.20
N GLU A 225 17.75 5.52 20.35
CA GLU A 225 17.77 5.68 18.89
C GLU A 225 16.38 5.54 18.29
N SER A 226 15.92 6.58 17.59
CA SER A 226 14.65 6.57 16.88
C SER A 226 14.61 5.50 15.79
N ARG A 227 13.48 4.80 15.68
CA ARG A 227 13.21 3.81 14.64
C ARG A 227 12.21 4.38 13.65
N TYR A 228 12.39 4.00 12.38
CA TYR A 228 11.38 4.24 11.35
C TYR A 228 10.03 3.63 11.77
N VAL A 229 8.93 4.11 11.18
CA VAL A 229 7.57 3.62 11.49
C VAL A 229 7.51 2.09 11.38
N ARG A 230 6.92 1.45 12.41
CA ARG A 230 6.81 -0.01 12.54
C ARG A 230 5.36 -0.41 12.52
N LEU A 231 5.08 -1.53 11.84
CA LEU A 231 3.85 -2.27 12.02
C LEU A 231 3.97 -3.04 13.33
N LEU A 232 3.00 -2.87 14.22
CA LEU A 232 2.93 -3.59 15.48
C LEU A 232 2.00 -4.78 15.27
N ILE A 233 2.57 -5.98 15.40
CA ILE A 233 1.85 -7.24 15.25
C ILE A 233 1.89 -8.03 16.55
N ARG A 234 0.94 -8.95 16.71
CA ARG A 234 0.97 -9.96 17.77
C ARG A 234 0.52 -11.29 17.18
N ARG A 235 1.07 -12.40 17.68
CA ARG A 235 0.59 -13.73 17.30
C ARG A 235 -0.85 -13.93 17.77
N VAL A 236 -1.69 -14.43 16.87
CA VAL A 236 -3.04 -14.89 17.23
C VAL A 236 -2.88 -16.18 18.02
N ALA A 237 -3.61 -16.32 19.13
CA ALA A 237 -3.64 -17.58 19.86
C ALA A 237 -4.15 -18.70 18.94
N PRO A 238 -3.61 -19.93 19.03
CA PRO A 238 -4.11 -21.04 18.24
C PRO A 238 -5.63 -21.15 18.44
N LYS A 239 -6.38 -21.19 17.33
CA LYS A 239 -7.81 -21.53 17.40
C LYS A 239 -7.89 -22.99 17.84
N ASN A 240 -8.30 -23.21 19.09
CA ASN A 240 -8.63 -24.53 19.64
C ASN A 240 -9.75 -25.20 18.84
#